data_AF-A0A350ALU5-F1
#
_entry.id   AF-A0A350ALU5-F1
#
_cell.length_a   1.000
_cell.length_b   1.000
_cell.length_c   1.000
_cell.angle_alpha   90.00
_cell.angle_beta   90.00
_cell.angle_gamma   90.00
#
_symmetry.space_group_name_H-M   'P 1'
#
loop_
_entity.id
_entity.type
_entity.pdbx_description
1 polymer ?
#
loop_
_entity_poly.entity_id
_entity_poly.type
_entity_poly.pdbx_seq_one_letter_code
_entity_poly.pdbx_strand_id
1 'polypeptide(L)'
;METFKVRGIIDGNTLEVSPNWKLEDGTTGDLVQAIGYDAPKTGKRAIAIEQKLSIMLQNKTVHLVKHSGEQNGRLLCEVYFNGSNLADYLKEYREHSNTPMDEPQEQDGF
;
A
#
# COMPACT_ATOMS: atom_id res chain seq x y z
N MET A 1 13.79 -1.92 -12.50
CA MET A 1 12.40 -1.43 -12.38
C MET A 1 11.56 -2.23 -13.32
N GLU A 2 10.62 -2.99 -12.80
CA GLU A 2 9.72 -3.83 -13.58
C GLU A 2 8.31 -3.30 -13.47
N THR A 3 7.56 -3.41 -14.57
CA THR A 3 6.24 -2.77 -14.71
C THR A 3 5.17 -3.85 -14.65
N PHE A 4 4.24 -3.70 -13.71
CA PHE A 4 3.19 -4.66 -13.46
C PHE A 4 1.82 -4.01 -13.44
N LYS A 5 0.80 -4.74 -13.87
CA LYS A 5 -0.60 -4.31 -13.75
C LYS A 5 -1.20 -4.89 -12.49
N VAL A 6 -1.78 -4.04 -11.65
CA VAL A 6 -2.51 -4.48 -10.46
C VAL A 6 -3.86 -5.03 -10.89
N ARG A 7 -4.10 -6.31 -10.59
CA ARG A 7 -5.37 -7.00 -10.82
C ARG A 7 -6.34 -6.82 -9.67
N GLY A 8 -5.82 -6.88 -8.45
CA GLY A 8 -6.62 -6.82 -7.23
C GLY A 8 -5.83 -6.27 -6.07
N ILE A 9 -6.56 -5.83 -5.05
CA ILE A 9 -6.02 -5.45 -3.75
C ILE A 9 -6.53 -6.49 -2.76
N ILE A 10 -5.62 -7.15 -2.06
CA ILE A 10 -5.96 -8.19 -1.08
C ILE A 10 -6.11 -7.55 0.30
N ASP A 11 -5.19 -6.66 0.67
CA ASP A 11 -5.17 -5.96 1.95
C ASP A 11 -4.54 -4.57 1.76
N GLY A 12 -4.58 -3.72 2.80
CA GLY A 12 -4.01 -2.36 2.80
C GLY A 12 -2.52 -2.23 2.42
N ASN A 13 -1.79 -3.33 2.29
CA ASN A 13 -0.42 -3.37 1.78
C ASN A 13 -0.13 -4.53 0.83
N THR A 14 -1.13 -5.33 0.44
CA THR A 14 -0.93 -6.53 -0.37
C THR A 14 -1.71 -6.40 -1.68
N LEU A 15 -0.98 -6.49 -2.79
CA LEU A 15 -1.47 -6.24 -4.15
C LEU A 15 -1.31 -7.51 -4.97
N GLU A 16 -2.31 -7.86 -5.78
CA GLU A 16 -2.21 -8.89 -6.80
C GLU A 16 -1.79 -8.22 -8.12
N VAL A 17 -0.71 -8.71 -8.74
CA VAL A 17 -0.14 -8.14 -9.96
C VAL A 17 -0.05 -9.14 -11.11
N SER A 18 0.02 -8.61 -12.34
CA SER A 18 0.15 -9.38 -13.57
C SER A 18 1.06 -8.65 -14.57
N PRO A 19 2.01 -9.34 -15.26
CA PRO A 19 2.32 -10.77 -15.16
C PRO A 19 2.88 -11.18 -13.78
N ASN A 20 3.02 -12.48 -13.52
CA ASN A 20 3.62 -12.95 -12.26
C ASN A 20 5.06 -12.40 -12.14
N TRP A 21 5.43 -11.98 -10.94
CA TRP A 21 6.81 -11.66 -10.63
C TRP A 21 7.63 -12.95 -10.51
N LYS A 22 8.92 -12.85 -10.79
CA LYS A 22 9.88 -13.96 -10.69
C LYS A 22 11.16 -13.46 -10.02
N LEU A 23 11.55 -14.14 -8.95
CA LEU A 23 12.83 -13.92 -8.28
C LEU A 23 13.96 -14.69 -8.98
N GLU A 24 15.19 -14.25 -8.74
CA GLU A 24 16.40 -14.89 -9.29
C GLU A 24 16.55 -16.36 -8.87
N ASP A 25 16.11 -16.70 -7.66
CA ASP A 25 16.11 -18.07 -7.12
C ASP A 25 15.07 -19.00 -7.80
N GLY A 26 14.24 -18.44 -8.71
CA GLY A 26 13.22 -19.17 -9.45
C GLY A 26 11.83 -19.14 -8.82
N THR A 27 11.69 -18.58 -7.61
CA THR A 27 10.40 -18.34 -6.96
C THR A 27 9.53 -17.41 -7.81
N THR A 28 8.27 -17.76 -8.00
CA THR A 28 7.30 -16.95 -8.74
C THR A 28 6.03 -16.73 -7.95
N GLY A 29 5.36 -15.61 -8.17
CA GLY A 29 4.04 -15.35 -7.60
C GLY A 29 3.34 -14.14 -8.23
N ASP A 30 2.12 -13.87 -7.80
CA ASP A 30 1.32 -12.70 -8.19
C ASP A 30 1.15 -11.70 -7.03
N LEU A 31 1.44 -12.09 -5.79
CA LEU A 31 1.21 -11.23 -4.63
C LEU A 31 2.44 -10.40 -4.30
N VAL A 32 2.27 -9.09 -4.18
CA VAL A 32 3.30 -8.14 -3.81
C VAL A 32 2.88 -7.42 -2.55
N GLN A 33 3.73 -7.46 -1.52
CA GLN A 33 3.55 -6.69 -0.31
C GLN A 33 4.38 -5.40 -0.40
N ALA A 34 3.69 -4.27 -0.45
CA ALA A 34 4.31 -2.96 -0.46
C ALA A 34 5.00 -2.69 0.89
N ILE A 35 6.26 -2.28 0.85
CA ILE A 35 7.03 -1.87 2.03
C ILE A 35 7.11 -0.35 2.15
N GLY A 36 7.37 0.15 3.36
CA GLY A 36 7.57 1.59 3.64
C GLY A 36 6.44 2.27 4.42
N TYR A 37 5.37 1.54 4.75
CA TYR A 37 4.28 1.99 5.62
C TYR A 37 3.67 0.79 6.34
N ASP A 38 2.99 1.03 7.48
CA ASP A 38 2.27 -0.01 8.21
C ASP A 38 0.77 0.11 7.90
N ALA A 39 0.24 -0.88 7.17
CA ALA A 39 -1.18 -0.92 6.87
C ALA A 39 -1.95 -1.55 8.02
N PRO A 40 -2.99 -0.89 8.54
CA PRO A 40 -3.88 -1.50 9.51
C PRO A 40 -4.55 -2.73 8.88
N LYS A 41 -4.49 -3.87 9.59
CA LYS A 41 -5.07 -5.14 9.12
C LYS A 41 -6.52 -5.36 9.56
N THR A 42 -6.99 -4.58 10.53
CA THR A 42 -8.34 -4.72 11.09
C THR A 42 -9.00 -3.37 11.37
N GLY A 43 -10.33 -3.37 11.43
CA GLY A 43 -11.14 -2.20 11.75
C GLY A 43 -11.38 -1.25 10.58
N LYS A 44 -11.98 -0.09 10.87
CA LYS A 44 -12.41 0.90 9.86
C LYS A 44 -11.26 1.44 9.02
N ARG A 45 -10.08 1.58 9.61
CA ARG A 45 -8.88 2.07 8.90
C ARG A 45 -8.39 1.08 7.84
N ALA A 46 -8.49 -0.22 8.10
CA ALA A 46 -8.13 -1.27 7.15
C ALA A 46 -9.04 -1.25 5.91
N ILE A 47 -10.35 -1.10 6.13
CA ILE A 47 -11.34 -0.98 5.05
C ILE A 47 -11.08 0.28 4.23
N ALA A 48 -10.79 1.41 4.88
CA ALA A 48 -10.55 2.67 4.20
C ALA A 48 -9.31 2.63 3.28
N ILE A 49 -8.20 2.05 3.74
CA ILE A 49 -6.98 1.93 2.94
C ILE A 49 -7.17 0.97 1.76
N GLU A 50 -7.84 -0.16 1.98
CA GLU A 50 -8.15 -1.14 0.93
C GLU A 50 -9.02 -0.52 -0.19
N GLN A 51 -10.06 0.23 0.19
CA GLN A 51 -10.91 0.94 -0.76
C GLN A 51 -10.13 2.01 -1.53
N LYS A 52 -9.32 2.81 -0.81
CA LYS A 52 -8.47 3.84 -1.43
C LYS A 52 -7.51 3.24 -2.44
N LEU A 53 -6.84 2.14 -2.07
CA LEU A 53 -5.94 1.42 -2.97
C LEU A 53 -6.68 0.80 -4.15
N SER A 54 -7.87 0.24 -3.94
CA SER A 54 -8.67 -0.31 -5.04
C SER A 54 -9.03 0.78 -6.05
N ILE A 55 -9.46 1.94 -5.59
CA ILE A 55 -9.78 3.07 -6.49
C ILE A 55 -8.52 3.59 -7.21
N MET A 56 -7.40 3.68 -6.50
CA MET A 56 -6.17 4.27 -7.05
C MET A 56 -5.38 3.33 -7.96
N LEU A 57 -5.31 2.05 -7.61
CA LEU A 57 -4.38 1.09 -8.21
C LEU A 57 -5.08 0.00 -9.02
N GLN A 58 -6.34 -0.34 -8.75
CA GLN A 58 -7.00 -1.44 -9.47
C GLN A 58 -7.02 -1.15 -10.98
N ASN A 59 -6.59 -2.14 -11.76
CA ASN A 59 -6.40 -2.05 -13.21
C ASN A 59 -5.39 -0.98 -13.66
N LYS A 60 -4.61 -0.39 -12.76
CA LYS A 60 -3.51 0.51 -13.07
C LYS A 60 -2.18 -0.21 -13.10
N THR A 61 -1.21 0.48 -13.66
CA THR A 61 0.16 0.01 -13.79
C THR A 61 1.02 0.61 -12.67
N VAL A 62 1.82 -0.23 -12.04
CA VAL A 62 2.77 0.13 -10.99
C VAL A 62 4.17 -0.34 -11.37
N HIS A 63 5.18 0.32 -10.80
CA HIS A 63 6.58 -0.04 -10.97
C HIS A 63 7.13 -0.63 -9.69
N LEU A 64 7.71 -1.82 -9.79
CA LEU A 64 8.42 -2.49 -8.72
C LEU A 64 9.92 -2.23 -8.89
N VAL A 65 10.56 -1.68 -7.85
CA VAL A 65 11.95 -1.20 -7.97
C VAL A 65 12.92 -2.07 -7.18
N LYS A 66 12.62 -2.31 -5.91
CA LYS A 66 13.53 -2.96 -4.97
C LYS A 66 12.78 -4.01 -4.17
N HIS A 67 13.03 -5.29 -4.49
CA HIS A 67 12.50 -6.40 -3.72
C HIS A 67 13.48 -6.82 -2.63
N SER A 68 12.99 -6.98 -1.40
CA SER A 68 13.79 -7.49 -0.27
C SER A 68 13.76 -9.01 -0.18
N GLY A 69 12.83 -9.66 -0.89
CA GLY A 69 12.63 -11.10 -0.88
C GLY A 69 11.14 -11.45 -0.88
N GLU A 70 10.86 -12.73 -0.64
CA GLU A 70 9.51 -13.28 -0.52
C GLU A 70 9.26 -13.67 0.94
N GLN A 71 8.08 -13.35 1.47
CA GLN A 71 7.62 -13.83 2.77
C GLN A 71 6.16 -14.30 2.67
N ASN A 72 5.92 -15.58 2.98
CA ASN A 72 4.58 -16.15 3.07
C ASN A 72 3.73 -16.09 1.78
N GLY A 73 4.37 -16.33 0.64
CA GLY A 73 3.82 -16.20 -0.72
C GLY A 73 3.77 -14.78 -1.26
N ARG A 74 4.38 -13.78 -0.59
CA ARG A 74 4.27 -12.35 -0.94
C ARG A 74 5.64 -11.75 -1.21
N LEU A 75 5.81 -11.08 -2.34
CA LEU A 75 7.04 -10.36 -2.67
C LEU A 75 7.10 -9.03 -1.91
N LEU A 76 8.05 -8.87 -0.99
CA LEU A 76 8.28 -7.60 -0.31
C LEU A 76 9.01 -6.66 -1.25
N CYS A 77 8.35 -5.58 -1.69
CA CYS A 77 8.93 -4.67 -2.67
C CYS A 77 8.46 -3.22 -2.50
N GLU A 78 9.32 -2.28 -2.88
CA GLU A 78 8.93 -0.87 -3.02
C GLU A 78 8.08 -0.68 -4.29
N VAL A 79 6.83 -0.29 -4.09
CA VAL A 79 5.84 -0.07 -5.15
C VAL A 79 5.79 1.42 -5.49
N TYR A 80 5.95 1.76 -6.76
CA TYR A 80 5.85 3.12 -7.27
C TYR A 80 4.65 3.25 -8.21
N PHE A 81 3.83 4.27 -7.96
CA PHE A 81 2.69 4.63 -8.78
C PHE A 81 2.81 6.07 -9.26
N ASN A 82 2.73 6.28 -10.57
CA ASN A 82 2.85 7.59 -11.21
C ASN A 82 4.14 8.35 -10.80
N GLY A 83 5.26 7.64 -10.70
CA GLY A 83 6.56 8.20 -10.31
C GLY A 83 6.73 8.49 -8.81
N SER A 84 5.72 8.21 -7.97
CA SER A 84 5.78 8.40 -6.52
C SER A 84 5.67 7.06 -5.78
N ASN A 85 6.38 6.90 -4.66
CA ASN A 85 6.31 5.69 -3.85
C ASN A 85 4.91 5.54 -3.24
N LEU A 86 4.36 4.32 -3.19
CA LEU A 86 3.06 4.04 -2.59
C LEU A 86 3.00 4.48 -1.11
N ALA A 87 4.11 4.30 -0.38
CA ALA A 87 4.25 4.77 1.00
C ALA A 87 4.12 6.31 1.13
N ASP A 88 4.37 7.06 0.05
CA ASP A 88 4.24 8.51 0.00
C ASP A 88 2.76 8.94 -0.12
N TYR A 89 1.94 8.17 -0.83
CA TYR A 89 0.48 8.35 -0.88
C TYR A 89 -0.22 7.98 0.43
N LEU A 90 0.42 7.11 1.22
CA LEU A 90 -0.09 6.57 2.47
C LEU A 90 0.66 7.12 3.68
N LYS A 91 1.21 8.35 3.57
CA LYS A 91 1.90 9.03 4.67
C LYS A 91 1.07 9.13 5.95
N GLU A 92 -0.25 9.22 5.82
CA GLU A 92 -1.18 9.21 6.96
C GLU A 92 -1.11 7.89 7.79
N TYR A 93 -0.60 6.81 7.20
CA TYR A 93 -0.37 5.51 7.84
C TYR A 93 1.11 5.27 8.20
N ARG A 94 2.03 6.14 7.78
CA ARG A 94 3.41 6.20 8.29
C ARG A 94 3.40 6.97 9.59
N GLU A 95 2.97 6.33 10.68
CA GLU A 95 3.11 6.79 12.07
C GLU A 95 3.46 8.28 12.25
N HIS A 96 2.44 9.14 12.25
CA HIS A 96 2.43 10.27 13.18
C HIS A 96 1.39 9.95 14.25
N SER A 97 1.87 9.38 15.35
CA SER A 97 1.28 9.68 16.65
C SER A 97 1.37 11.19 16.87
N ASN A 98 0.35 11.93 16.41
CA ASN A 98 -0.18 13.19 16.97
C ASN A 98 -0.95 13.94 15.88
N THR A 99 -2.28 13.82 15.91
CA THR A 99 -3.11 14.99 15.68
C THR A 99 -4.24 14.89 16.69
N PRO A 100 -4.27 15.74 17.74
CA PRO A 100 -5.44 15.86 18.57
C PRO A 100 -6.60 16.21 17.64
N MET A 101 -7.67 15.42 17.80
CA MET A 101 -8.97 15.70 17.23
C MET A 101 -9.30 17.15 17.57
N ASP A 102 -9.45 18.00 16.55
CA ASP A 102 -9.86 19.39 16.70
C ASP A 102 -11.26 19.34 17.34
N GLU A 103 -11.29 19.48 18.66
CA GLU A 103 -12.49 19.75 19.44
C GLU A 103 -12.99 21.11 18.94
N PRO A 104 -14.22 21.25 18.42
CA PRO A 104 -14.76 22.57 18.19
C PRO A 104 -14.87 23.26 19.56
N GLN A 105 -13.96 24.19 19.82
CA GLN A 105 -14.12 25.15 20.91
C GLN A 105 -15.24 26.11 20.52
N GLU A 106 -16.47 25.76 20.88
CA GLU A 106 -17.50 26.76 21.13
C GLU A 106 -17.11 27.53 22.40
N GLN A 107 -16.29 28.57 22.21
CA GLN A 107 -16.33 29.76 23.04
C GLN A 107 -17.19 30.79 22.30
N ASP A 108 -18.34 31.13 22.87
CA ASP A 108 -18.53 32.50 23.36
C ASP A 108 -19.74 32.49 24.29
N GLY A 109 -19.50 32.86 25.55
CA GLY A 109 -20.57 33.29 26.43
C GLY A 109 -20.87 34.77 26.18
N PHE A 110 -22.15 35.14 26.27
CA PHE A 110 -22.65 36.30 27.02
C PHE A 110 -24.17 36.16 27.18
#